data_AF-A0A3D2C2Y0-F1
#
_entry.id   AF-A0A3D2C2Y0-F1
#
_cell.length_a   1.000
_cell.length_b   1.000
_cell.length_c   1.000
_cell.angle_alpha   90.00
_cell.angle_beta   90.00
_cell.angle_gamma   90.00
#
_symmetry.space_group_name_H-M   'P 1'
#
loop_
_entity.id
_entity.type
_entity.pdbx_description
1 polymer ?
#
loop_
_entity_poly.entity_id
_entity_poly.type
_entity_poly.pdbx_seq_one_letter_code
_entity_poly.pdbx_strand_id
1 'polypeptide(L)'
;MLSLDDAVGIWTRRLSNGAGLDEPLHEVIPHTWRQRANLTNAEAELVALCALTELDGKLALLCGQWRGDETQTWPSMSLALQLIPDLHLMHTLSGSVCRLTGLLTVDNGAAFSARVRSPERVWAALAGYRVADPIL
;
A
#
# COMPACT_ATOMS: atom_id res chain seq x y z
N MET A 1 14.07 8.56 -5.25
CA MET A 1 12.63 8.70 -4.98
C MET A 1 11.94 8.37 -6.27
N LEU A 2 11.21 7.26 -6.26
CA LEU A 2 10.45 6.78 -7.40
C LEU A 2 9.27 7.74 -7.64
N SER A 3 8.96 8.07 -8.90
CA SER A 3 7.79 8.91 -9.18
C SER A 3 6.48 8.14 -8.95
N LEU A 4 5.37 8.85 -8.73
CA LEU A 4 4.05 8.21 -8.60
C LEU A 4 3.69 7.46 -9.88
N ASP A 5 3.93 8.06 -11.05
CA ASP A 5 3.62 7.45 -12.35
C ASP A 5 4.42 6.16 -12.58
N ASP A 6 5.72 6.16 -12.25
CA ASP A 6 6.56 4.95 -12.33
C ASP A 6 6.05 3.87 -11.38
N ALA A 7 5.68 4.24 -10.15
CA ALA A 7 5.14 3.33 -9.16
C ALA A 7 3.79 2.73 -9.60
N VAL A 8 2.91 3.53 -10.20
CA VAL A 8 1.65 3.05 -10.80
C VAL A 8 1.92 2.08 -11.95
N GLY A 9 2.89 2.38 -12.81
CA GLY A 9 3.29 1.51 -13.91
C GLY A 9 3.79 0.15 -13.41
N ILE A 10 4.62 0.15 -12.36
CA ILE A 10 5.11 -1.06 -11.71
C ILE A 10 3.96 -1.86 -11.08
N TRP A 11 3.09 -1.21 -10.29
CA TRP A 11 1.94 -1.87 -9.66
C TRP A 11 0.96 -2.46 -10.68
N THR A 12 0.73 -1.75 -11.78
CA THR A 12 -0.09 -2.25 -12.89
C THR A 12 0.46 -3.58 -13.41
N ARG A 13 1.78 -3.67 -13.62
CA ARG A 13 2.44 -4.92 -14.07
C ARG A 13 2.33 -6.01 -13.02
N ARG A 14 2.59 -5.70 -11.74
CA ARG A 14 2.50 -6.69 -10.65
C ARG A 14 1.10 -7.25 -10.46
N LEU A 15 0.07 -6.41 -10.52
CA LEU A 15 -1.32 -6.84 -10.41
C LEU A 15 -1.76 -7.69 -11.61
N SER A 16 -1.21 -7.42 -12.80
CA SER A 16 -1.56 -8.16 -14.02
C SER A 16 -0.81 -9.48 -14.15
N ASN A 17 0.48 -9.52 -13.76
CA ASN A 17 1.40 -10.61 -14.08
C ASN A 17 1.93 -11.37 -12.85
N GLY A 18 1.59 -10.93 -11.64
CA GLY A 18 2.12 -11.47 -10.38
C GLY A 18 3.34 -10.70 -9.84
N ALA A 19 3.86 -11.13 -8.68
CA ALA A 19 4.93 -10.44 -7.97
C ALA A 19 6.25 -10.40 -8.78
N GLY A 20 6.85 -9.22 -8.90
CA GLY A 20 8.23 -9.03 -9.36
C GLY A 20 9.16 -8.78 -8.17
N LEU A 21 10.26 -9.53 -8.06
CA LEU A 21 11.10 -9.56 -6.85
C LEU A 21 12.03 -8.34 -6.68
N ASP A 22 12.27 -7.53 -7.72
CA ASP A 22 13.39 -6.57 -7.73
C ASP A 22 13.00 -5.09 -7.94
N GLU A 23 11.72 -4.74 -7.91
CA GLU A 23 11.29 -3.35 -8.13
C GLU A 23 11.22 -2.57 -6.81
N PRO A 24 11.90 -1.41 -6.68
CA PRO A 24 12.02 -0.67 -5.43
C PRO A 24 10.78 0.19 -5.13
N LEU A 25 9.60 -0.42 -5.09
CA LEU A 25 8.32 0.29 -4.89
C LEU A 25 8.27 1.05 -3.56
N HIS A 26 9.00 0.60 -2.55
CA HIS A 26 9.12 1.32 -1.28
C HIS A 26 9.74 2.73 -1.42
N GLU A 27 10.45 3.03 -2.52
CA GLU A 27 11.07 4.33 -2.75
C GLU A 27 10.09 5.44 -3.16
N VAL A 28 8.83 5.09 -3.48
CA VAL A 28 7.77 6.07 -3.68
C VAL A 28 7.36 6.72 -2.36
N ILE A 29 7.55 6.01 -1.25
CA ILE A 29 7.35 6.57 0.09
C ILE A 29 8.60 7.38 0.48
N PRO A 30 8.45 8.68 0.81
CA PRO A 30 9.57 9.52 1.22
C PRO A 30 10.42 8.87 2.30
N HIS A 31 11.74 8.94 2.14
CA HIS A 31 12.69 8.32 3.08
C HIS A 31 12.48 8.81 4.52
N THR A 32 12.14 10.09 4.69
CA THR A 32 11.83 10.69 6.00
C THR A 32 10.62 10.05 6.67
N TRP A 33 9.56 9.73 5.92
CA TRP A 33 8.39 9.04 6.45
C TRP A 33 8.77 7.64 6.92
N ARG A 34 9.51 6.90 6.08
CA ARG A 34 9.99 5.55 6.40
C ARG A 34 10.84 5.54 7.66
N GLN A 35 11.74 6.51 7.84
CA GLN A 35 12.55 6.62 9.05
C GLN A 35 11.72 6.96 10.29
N ARG A 36 10.87 7.99 10.24
CA ARG A 36 10.06 8.41 11.39
C ARG A 36 9.06 7.35 11.84
N ALA A 37 8.47 6.66 10.87
CA ALA A 37 7.57 5.55 11.11
C ALA A 37 8.30 4.21 11.30
N ASN A 38 9.63 4.15 11.18
CA ASN A 38 10.41 2.91 11.25
C ASN A 38 9.85 1.77 10.37
N LEU A 39 9.49 2.10 9.12
CA LEU A 39 8.92 1.14 8.17
C LEU A 39 9.99 0.25 7.56
N THR A 40 9.69 -1.04 7.50
CA THR A 40 10.38 -1.96 6.58
C THR A 40 10.07 -1.63 5.12
N ASN A 41 10.84 -2.18 4.19
CA ASN A 41 10.54 -2.00 2.75
C ASN A 41 9.19 -2.60 2.37
N ALA A 42 8.85 -3.79 2.87
CA ALA A 42 7.55 -4.43 2.63
C ALA A 42 6.38 -3.59 3.16
N GLU A 43 6.54 -2.99 4.34
CA GLU A 43 5.54 -2.08 4.92
C GLU A 43 5.38 -0.81 4.10
N ALA A 44 6.47 -0.20 3.64
CA ALA A 44 6.42 0.96 2.76
C ALA A 44 5.76 0.61 1.40
N GLU A 45 6.01 -0.57 0.84
CA GLU A 45 5.32 -1.05 -0.36
C GLU A 45 3.82 -1.25 -0.12
N LEU A 46 3.42 -1.73 1.05
CA LEU A 46 2.01 -1.86 1.40
C LEU A 46 1.32 -0.49 1.52
N VAL A 47 1.98 0.48 2.16
CA VAL A 47 1.51 1.88 2.20
C VAL A 47 1.36 2.43 0.79
N ALA A 48 2.36 2.21 -0.06
CA ALA A 48 2.35 2.64 -1.45
C ALA A 48 1.19 2.02 -2.24
N LEU A 49 0.99 0.71 -2.18
CA LEU A 49 -0.13 0.01 -2.83
C LEU A 49 -1.45 0.66 -2.44
N CYS A 50 -1.69 0.80 -1.13
CA CYS A 50 -2.95 1.32 -0.62
C CYS A 50 -3.17 2.77 -1.03
N ALA A 51 -2.15 3.63 -0.93
CA ALA A 51 -2.27 5.03 -1.30
C ALA A 51 -2.45 5.24 -2.81
N LEU A 52 -1.69 4.51 -3.64
CA LEU A 52 -1.79 4.61 -5.10
C LEU A 52 -3.12 4.08 -5.61
N THR A 53 -3.73 3.09 -4.96
CA THR A 53 -5.08 2.62 -5.31
C THR A 53 -6.15 3.70 -5.10
N GLU A 54 -5.98 4.55 -4.09
CA GLU A 54 -6.89 5.69 -3.85
C GLU A 54 -6.65 6.84 -4.85
N LEU A 55 -5.43 6.95 -5.42
CA LEU A 55 -5.05 7.98 -6.40
C LEU A 55 -5.30 7.57 -7.86
N ASP A 56 -5.29 6.27 -8.16
CA ASP A 56 -5.38 5.72 -9.50
C ASP A 56 -6.50 4.67 -9.60
N GLY A 57 -7.57 5.03 -10.31
CA GLY A 57 -8.74 4.16 -10.49
C GLY A 57 -8.47 2.89 -11.29
N LYS A 58 -7.40 2.84 -12.10
CA LYS A 58 -7.02 1.63 -12.84
C LYS A 58 -6.42 0.60 -11.89
N LEU A 59 -5.58 1.02 -10.94
CA LEU A 59 -5.09 0.12 -9.88
C LEU A 59 -6.24 -0.43 -9.04
N ALA A 60 -7.22 0.42 -8.68
CA ALA A 60 -8.42 0.00 -7.98
C ALA A 60 -9.18 -1.11 -8.71
N LEU A 61 -9.41 -0.94 -10.01
CA LEU A 61 -10.06 -1.96 -10.84
C LEU A 61 -9.25 -3.26 -10.91
N LEU A 62 -7.93 -3.17 -11.06
CA LEU A 62 -7.05 -4.33 -11.08
C LEU A 62 -7.08 -5.12 -9.76
N CYS A 63 -7.23 -4.46 -8.61
CA CYS A 63 -7.44 -5.15 -7.34
C CYS A 63 -8.72 -5.99 -7.34
N GLY A 64 -9.82 -5.46 -7.87
CA GLY A 64 -11.09 -6.19 -7.98
C GLY A 64 -10.98 -7.38 -8.92
N GLN A 65 -10.37 -7.17 -10.10
CA GLN A 65 -10.13 -8.23 -11.09
C GLN A 65 -9.27 -9.35 -10.52
N TRP A 66 -8.20 -9.02 -9.80
CA TRP A 66 -7.32 -10.00 -9.17
C TRP A 66 -8.08 -10.90 -8.18
N ARG A 67 -9.07 -10.33 -7.48
CA ARG A 67 -9.90 -11.06 -6.52
C ARG A 67 -11.07 -11.82 -7.17
N GLY A 68 -11.28 -11.67 -8.48
CA GLY A 68 -12.45 -12.19 -9.17
C GLY A 68 -13.76 -11.50 -8.79
N ASP A 69 -13.69 -10.30 -8.19
CA ASP A 69 -14.84 -9.51 -7.75
C ASP A 69 -14.59 -8.03 -8.06
N GLU A 70 -15.15 -7.57 -9.19
CA GLU A 70 -15.00 -6.19 -9.67
C GLU A 70 -15.62 -5.14 -8.75
N THR A 71 -16.47 -5.55 -7.79
CA THR A 71 -17.04 -4.62 -6.80
C THR A 71 -16.08 -4.30 -5.66
N GLN A 72 -14.99 -5.08 -5.52
CA GLN A 72 -14.01 -4.93 -4.46
C GLN A 72 -12.71 -4.31 -4.98
N THR A 73 -12.81 -3.05 -5.39
CA THR A 73 -11.75 -2.28 -6.04
C THR A 73 -10.67 -1.76 -5.07
N TRP A 74 -10.28 -2.58 -4.10
CA TRP A 74 -9.32 -2.21 -3.06
C TRP A 74 -8.38 -3.38 -2.74
N PRO A 75 -7.15 -3.09 -2.28
CA PRO A 75 -6.23 -4.14 -1.88
C PRO A 75 -6.77 -4.87 -0.64
N SER A 76 -6.85 -6.20 -0.76
CA SER A 76 -7.05 -7.08 0.40
C SER A 76 -5.71 -7.48 1.02
N MET A 77 -5.74 -7.96 2.26
CA MET A 77 -4.56 -8.50 2.91
C MET A 77 -3.94 -9.67 2.12
N SER A 78 -4.77 -10.59 1.61
CA SER A 78 -4.30 -11.73 0.82
C SER A 78 -3.58 -11.30 -0.47
N LEU A 79 -4.09 -10.28 -1.15
CA LEU A 79 -3.47 -9.72 -2.35
C LEU A 79 -2.11 -9.11 -2.00
N ALA A 80 -2.05 -8.31 -0.94
CA ALA A 80 -0.81 -7.71 -0.47
C ALA A 80 0.26 -8.76 -0.12
N LEU A 81 -0.10 -9.78 0.65
CA LEU A 81 0.82 -10.87 1.05
C LEU A 81 1.35 -11.67 -0.15
N GLN A 82 0.57 -11.76 -1.24
CA GLN A 82 0.99 -12.48 -2.43
C GLN A 82 1.85 -11.64 -3.37
N LEU A 83 1.66 -10.32 -3.39
CA LEU A 83 2.34 -9.41 -4.33
C LEU A 83 3.54 -8.67 -3.75
N ILE A 84 3.66 -8.58 -2.42
CA ILE A 84 4.73 -7.87 -1.74
C ILE A 84 5.67 -8.91 -1.11
N PRO A 85 6.89 -9.06 -1.64
CA PRO A 85 7.90 -9.93 -1.05
C PRO A 85 8.17 -9.54 0.42
N ASP A 86 8.45 -10.54 1.25
CA ASP A 86 8.76 -10.38 2.68
C ASP A 86 7.65 -9.72 3.54
N LEU A 87 6.46 -9.50 2.97
CA LEU A 87 5.31 -9.06 3.75
C LEU A 87 4.75 -10.22 4.56
N HIS A 88 4.96 -10.19 5.86
CA HIS A 88 4.30 -11.09 6.82
C HIS A 88 3.04 -10.46 7.43
N LEU A 89 2.05 -11.30 7.78
CA LEU A 89 0.82 -10.88 8.47
C LEU A 89 1.07 -10.03 9.71
N MET A 90 2.17 -10.29 10.43
CA MET A 90 2.52 -9.52 11.64
C MET A 90 2.74 -8.03 11.36
N HIS A 91 3.07 -7.65 10.12
CA HIS A 91 3.22 -6.25 9.68
C HIS A 91 1.89 -5.50 9.52
N THR A 92 0.74 -6.17 9.71
CA THR A 92 -0.58 -5.56 9.49
C THR A 92 -1.57 -5.83 10.62
N LEU A 93 -1.17 -6.60 11.63
CA LEU A 93 -1.95 -6.82 12.85
C LEU A 93 -1.96 -5.61 13.78
N SER A 94 -2.79 -5.65 14.82
CA SER A 94 -3.00 -4.56 15.78
C SER A 94 -1.74 -4.01 16.44
N GLY A 95 -0.65 -4.78 16.51
CA GLY A 95 0.65 -4.36 17.04
C GLY A 95 1.69 -3.94 15.99
N SER A 96 1.35 -3.94 14.71
CA SER A 96 2.28 -3.59 13.64
C SER A 96 2.59 -2.09 13.63
N VAL A 97 3.82 -1.77 13.22
CA VAL A 97 4.30 -0.40 13.13
C VAL A 97 3.44 0.42 12.17
N CYS A 98 3.01 -0.15 11.05
CA CYS A 98 2.08 0.50 10.11
C CYS A 98 0.75 0.94 10.73
N ARG A 99 0.19 0.12 11.63
CA ARG A 99 -1.09 0.42 12.28
C ARG A 99 -0.90 1.40 13.44
N LEU A 100 0.20 1.27 14.18
CA LEU A 100 0.55 2.17 15.28
C LEU A 100 0.89 3.59 14.79
N THR A 101 1.48 3.71 13.61
CA THR A 101 1.77 4.99 12.94
C THR A 101 0.56 5.55 12.18
N GLY A 102 -0.52 4.77 12.10
CA GLY A 102 -1.76 5.13 11.42
C GLY A 102 -1.61 5.34 9.91
N LEU A 103 -0.52 4.88 9.29
CA LEU A 103 -0.30 5.00 7.84
C LEU A 103 -1.18 4.04 7.04
N LEU A 104 -1.64 2.99 7.71
CA LEU A 104 -2.61 2.03 7.22
C LEU A 104 -3.70 1.80 8.24
N THR A 105 -4.88 1.46 7.74
CA THR A 105 -5.95 0.86 8.52
C THR A 105 -6.39 -0.43 7.86
N VAL A 106 -6.68 -1.44 8.66
CA VAL A 106 -7.24 -2.71 8.21
C VAL A 106 -8.67 -2.75 8.72
N ASP A 107 -9.62 -2.87 7.80
CA ASP A 107 -11.04 -2.93 8.13
C ASP A 107 -11.36 -4.19 8.93
N ASN A 108 -12.44 -4.14 9.72
CA ASN A 108 -12.89 -5.29 10.49
C ASN A 108 -13.40 -6.38 9.53
N GLY A 109 -12.72 -7.53 9.51
CA GLY A 109 -13.06 -8.67 8.65
C GLY A 109 -12.19 -9.88 8.93
N ALA A 110 -12.41 -10.98 8.20
CA ALA A 110 -11.50 -12.12 8.26
C ALA A 110 -10.11 -11.67 7.79
N ALA A 111 -9.05 -11.99 8.57
CA ALA A 111 -7.74 -11.36 8.46
C ALA A 111 -7.15 -11.32 7.03
N PHE A 112 -7.45 -12.32 6.19
CA PHE A 112 -6.96 -12.40 4.81
C PHE A 112 -7.81 -11.65 3.78
N SER A 113 -9.13 -11.54 3.98
CA SER A 113 -10.02 -10.84 3.05
C SER A 113 -10.27 -9.38 3.43
N ALA A 114 -9.78 -8.96 4.61
CA ALA A 114 -9.92 -7.59 5.09
C ALA A 114 -9.30 -6.59 4.09
N ARG A 115 -10.02 -5.50 3.87
CA ARG A 115 -9.52 -4.33 3.13
C ARG A 115 -8.38 -3.71 3.93
N VAL A 116 -7.29 -3.43 3.24
CA VAL A 116 -6.22 -2.57 3.73
C VAL A 116 -6.37 -1.24 3.02
N ARG A 117 -6.34 -0.12 3.75
CA ARG A 117 -6.48 1.21 3.17
C ARG A 117 -5.50 2.18 3.80
N SER A 118 -5.07 3.14 3.00
CA SER A 118 -4.27 4.27 3.50
C SER A 118 -5.21 5.46 3.76
N PRO A 119 -5.13 6.13 4.92
CA PRO A 119 -5.98 7.28 5.19
C PRO A 119 -5.68 8.44 4.23
N GLU A 120 -6.65 9.33 4.05
CA GLU A 120 -6.56 10.49 3.15
C GLU A 120 -5.29 11.31 3.29
N ARG A 121 -4.87 11.57 4.53
CA ARG A 121 -3.63 12.31 4.82
C ARG A 121 -2.40 11.75 4.08
N VAL A 122 -2.32 10.44 3.91
CA VAL A 122 -1.14 9.78 3.33
C VAL A 122 -1.13 9.95 1.83
N TRP A 123 -2.22 9.62 1.14
CA TRP A 123 -2.28 9.77 -0.32
C TRP A 123 -2.30 11.24 -0.74
N ALA A 124 -2.89 12.13 0.06
CA ALA A 124 -2.82 13.57 -0.17
C ALA A 124 -1.38 14.08 -0.06
N ALA A 125 -0.66 13.67 1.00
CA ALA A 125 0.74 14.06 1.15
C ALA A 125 1.63 13.49 0.03
N LEU A 126 1.37 12.27 -0.46
CA LEU A 126 2.09 11.70 -1.62
C LEU A 126 1.81 12.47 -2.91
N ALA A 127 0.57 12.94 -3.10
CA ALA A 127 0.20 13.80 -4.22
C ALA A 127 0.75 15.24 -4.11
N GLY A 128 1.51 15.55 -3.05
CA GLY A 128 2.17 16.85 -2.86
C GLY A 128 1.36 17.87 -2.07
N TYR A 129 0.21 17.49 -1.51
CA TYR A 129 -0.54 18.38 -0.63
C TYR A 129 0.16 18.53 0.72
N ARG A 130 0.11 19.73 1.30
CA ARG A 130 0.64 19.96 2.65
C ARG A 130 -0.33 19.38 3.67
N VAL A 131 0.16 18.46 4.49
CA VAL A 131 -0.61 17.81 5.56
C VAL A 131 0.11 18.00 6.90
N ALA A 132 -0.63 18.39 7.94
CA ALA A 132 -0.08 18.54 9.28
C ALA A 132 -0.06 17.18 9.98
N ASP A 133 1.11 16.56 10.01
CA ASP A 133 1.31 15.24 10.62
C ASP A 133 2.76 15.10 11.10
N PRO A 134 3.02 14.48 12.25
CA PRO A 134 4.39 14.30 12.75
C PRO A 134 5.22 13.31 11.91
N ILE A 135 4.57 12.42 11.14
CA ILE A 135 5.22 11.43 10.29
C ILE A 135 5.41 11.99 8.87
N LEU A 136 4.36 12.59 8.31
CA LEU A 136 4.32 13.04 6.90
C LEU A 136 5.14 14.33 6.64
#